data_AF-A0A5D5ARL2-F1
#
_entry.id   AF-A0A5D5ARL2-F1
#
_cell.length_a   1.000
_cell.length_b   1.000
_cell.length_c   1.000
_cell.angle_alpha   90.00
_cell.angle_beta   90.00
_cell.angle_gamma   90.00
#
_symmetry.space_group_name_H-M   'P 1'
#
loop_
_entity.id
_entity.type
_entity.pdbx_description
1 polymer ?
#
loop_
_entity_poly.entity_id
_entity_poly.type
_entity_poly.pdbx_seq_one_letter_code
_entity_poly.pdbx_strand_id
1 'polypeptide(L)'
;MASYITIVDWKDVEDGYVVDVTIRQTEDEKYPSGWDYGLHLGEVGGDTILRYDNAHERTKGHEHHTHDGVEIIEFPGMLTLYDQFKRETEAISSVSWNWPE
;
A
#
# COMPACT_ATOMS: atom_id res chain seq x y z
N MET A 1 16.08 6.70 -17.86
CA MET A 1 15.62 5.64 -16.94
C MET A 1 15.03 6.37 -15.76
N ALA A 2 13.78 6.10 -15.40
CA ALA A 2 13.24 6.67 -14.17
C ALA A 2 14.07 6.19 -12.98
N SER A 3 14.52 7.13 -12.15
CA SER A 3 15.15 6.83 -10.88
C SER A 3 14.06 6.53 -9.85
N TYR A 4 14.22 5.41 -9.16
CA TYR A 4 13.42 5.08 -7.99
C TYR A 4 14.27 5.24 -6.74
N ILE A 5 13.75 5.95 -5.76
CA ILE A 5 14.33 6.00 -4.41
C ILE A 5 13.40 5.21 -3.51
N THR A 6 13.84 4.03 -3.08
CA THR A 6 13.10 3.22 -2.11
C THR A 6 13.17 3.88 -0.75
N ILE A 7 12.00 4.20 -0.20
CA ILE A 7 11.84 4.78 1.13
C ILE A 7 11.50 3.67 2.14
N VAL A 8 10.57 2.79 1.76
CA VAL A 8 10.13 1.67 2.59
C VAL A 8 10.03 0.43 1.71
N ASP A 9 10.60 -0.68 2.18
CA ASP A 9 10.48 -2.00 1.58
C ASP A 9 10.60 -3.03 2.69
N TRP A 10 9.48 -3.59 3.12
CA TRP A 10 9.47 -4.66 4.11
C TRP A 10 8.22 -5.51 3.96
N LYS A 11 8.34 -6.71 4.52
CA LYS A 11 7.27 -7.70 4.56
C LYS A 11 7.35 -8.45 5.87
N ASP A 12 6.20 -8.74 6.46
CA ASP A 12 6.11 -9.57 7.65
C ASP A 12 4.90 -10.51 7.58
N VAL A 13 4.96 -11.59 8.37
CA VAL A 13 3.92 -12.62 8.43
C VAL A 13 3.66 -12.99 9.88
N GLU A 14 2.45 -12.75 10.36
CA GLU A 14 2.06 -13.01 11.74
C GLU A 14 0.57 -13.39 11.81
N ASP A 15 0.23 -14.33 12.70
CA ASP A 15 -1.13 -14.83 12.96
C ASP A 15 -1.95 -15.23 11.70
N GLY A 16 -1.28 -15.75 10.67
CA GLY A 16 -1.93 -16.13 9.41
C GLY A 16 -2.21 -14.97 8.46
N TYR A 17 -1.75 -13.76 8.80
CA TYR A 17 -1.76 -12.58 7.93
C TYR A 17 -0.37 -12.32 7.34
N VAL A 18 -0.35 -11.62 6.21
CA VAL A 18 0.86 -11.09 5.58
C VAL A 18 0.69 -9.60 5.33
N VAL A 19 1.67 -8.81 5.74
CA VAL A 19 1.80 -7.40 5.36
C VAL A 19 3.00 -7.23 4.44
N ASP A 20 2.80 -6.56 3.31
CA ASP A 20 3.82 -6.26 2.32
C ASP A 20 3.72 -4.77 1.96
N VAL A 21 4.78 -4.02 2.22
CA VAL A 21 4.81 -2.57 2.06
C VAL A 21 6.01 -2.18 1.21
N THR A 22 5.72 -1.61 0.05
CA THR A 22 6.69 -0.95 -0.83
C THR A 22 6.29 0.50 -1.01
N ILE A 23 7.20 1.43 -0.74
CA ILE A 23 7.02 2.86 -1.00
C ILE A 23 8.29 3.40 -1.65
N ARG A 24 8.14 3.98 -2.84
CA ARG A 24 9.23 4.56 -3.62
C ARG A 24 8.87 5.95 -4.09
N GLN A 25 9.83 6.87 -4.09
CA GLN A 25 9.73 8.13 -4.82
C GLN A 25 10.25 7.94 -6.24
N THR A 26 9.62 8.62 -7.19
CA THR A 26 9.99 8.55 -8.61
C THR A 26 9.64 9.85 -9.33
N GLU A 27 10.40 10.15 -10.39
CA GLU A 27 10.13 11.25 -11.32
C GLU A 27 9.48 10.74 -12.63
N ASP A 28 9.09 9.47 -12.68
CA ASP A 28 8.44 8.87 -13.86
C ASP A 28 7.05 9.48 -14.09
N GLU A 29 6.78 9.93 -15.32
CA GLU A 29 5.49 10.47 -15.74
C GLU A 29 4.33 9.46 -15.61
N LYS A 30 4.63 8.18 -15.43
CA LYS A 30 3.64 7.15 -15.09
C LYS A 30 2.98 7.41 -13.74
N TYR A 31 3.68 8.07 -12.82
CA TYR A 31 3.27 8.34 -11.44
C TYR A 31 3.24 9.85 -11.18
N PRO A 32 2.21 10.58 -11.65
CA PRO A 32 2.16 12.03 -11.52
C PRO A 32 2.16 12.54 -10.07
N SER A 33 1.82 11.70 -9.08
CA SER A 33 1.95 11.96 -7.66
C SER A 33 3.40 12.04 -7.16
N GLY A 34 4.36 11.53 -7.95
CA GLY A 34 5.76 11.37 -7.56
C GLY A 34 6.04 10.14 -6.69
N TRP A 35 5.05 9.27 -6.50
CA TRP A 35 5.15 8.08 -5.66
C TRP A 35 4.80 6.81 -6.44
N ASP A 36 5.49 5.72 -6.17
CA ASP A 36 5.15 4.37 -6.62
C ASP A 36 5.07 3.49 -5.38
N TYR A 37 3.86 3.04 -5.03
CA TYR A 37 3.62 2.33 -3.78
C TYR A 37 2.71 1.12 -3.95
N GLY A 38 2.89 0.16 -3.04
CA GLY A 38 2.00 -0.96 -2.81
C GLY A 38 1.96 -1.24 -1.32
N LEU A 39 0.79 -1.05 -0.71
CA LEU A 39 0.51 -1.35 0.69
C LEU A 39 -0.48 -2.51 0.70
N HIS A 40 -0.11 -3.67 1.22
CA HIS A 40 -0.92 -4.88 1.11
C HIS A 40 -1.01 -5.60 2.44
N LEU A 41 -2.24 -5.88 2.88
CA LEU A 41 -2.60 -6.86 3.88
C LEU A 41 -3.40 -7.99 3.22
N GLY A 42 -2.96 -9.23 3.44
CA GLY A 42 -3.66 -10.42 2.96
C GLY A 42 -3.59 -11.57 3.95
N GLU A 43 -4.29 -12.64 3.64
CA GLU A 43 -4.16 -13.92 4.37
C GLU A 43 -3.01 -14.73 3.79
N VAL A 44 -2.32 -15.49 4.64
CA VAL A 44 -1.25 -16.39 4.21
C VAL A 44 -1.85 -17.49 3.33
N GLY A 45 -1.52 -17.44 2.03
CA GLY A 45 -2.04 -18.38 1.04
C GLY A 45 -3.51 -18.15 0.68
N GLY A 46 -4.10 -17.06 1.14
CA GLY A 46 -5.48 -16.67 0.87
C GLY A 46 -5.56 -15.41 0.00
N ASP A 47 -6.66 -14.68 0.19
CA ASP A 47 -7.02 -13.52 -0.61
C ASP A 47 -6.42 -12.22 -0.05
N THR A 48 -6.41 -11.18 -0.89
CA THR A 48 -6.14 -9.80 -0.46
C THR A 48 -7.30 -9.32 0.40
N ILE A 49 -6.99 -8.84 1.61
CA ILE A 49 -7.99 -8.28 2.53
C ILE A 49 -8.10 -6.76 2.33
N LEU A 50 -6.94 -6.10 2.31
CA LEU A 50 -6.82 -4.66 2.15
C LEU A 50 -5.59 -4.35 1.31
N ARG A 51 -5.73 -3.50 0.29
CA ARG A 51 -4.59 -3.05 -0.48
C ARG A 51 -4.77 -1.63 -1.01
N TYR A 52 -3.72 -0.83 -0.91
CA TYR A 52 -3.60 0.45 -1.60
C TYR A 52 -2.46 0.38 -2.59
N ASP A 53 -2.71 0.74 -3.85
CA ASP A 53 -1.65 0.91 -4.84
C ASP A 53 -1.99 1.95 -5.91
N ASN A 54 -1.00 2.29 -6.72
CA ASN A 54 -1.16 3.21 -7.84
C ASN A 54 -0.49 2.68 -9.11
N ALA A 55 -0.47 1.36 -9.31
CA ALA A 55 0.23 0.72 -10.43
C ALA A 55 -0.15 1.28 -11.81
N HIS A 56 -1.36 1.84 -11.91
CA HIS A 56 -1.93 2.47 -13.09
C HIS A 56 -2.39 3.92 -12.86
N GLU A 57 -1.64 4.69 -12.06
CA GLU A 57 -2.02 6.05 -11.62
C GLU A 57 -2.51 6.94 -12.76
N ARG A 58 -1.79 7.00 -13.88
CA ARG A 58 -2.16 7.85 -15.02
C ARG A 58 -3.52 7.52 -15.65
N THR A 59 -3.97 6.27 -15.57
CA THR A 59 -5.22 5.83 -16.22
C THR A 59 -6.36 5.59 -15.25
N LYS A 60 -6.04 5.19 -14.02
CA LYS A 60 -7.03 4.80 -13.00
C LYS A 60 -6.97 5.66 -11.75
N GLY A 61 -5.83 6.29 -11.47
CA GLY A 61 -5.56 6.94 -10.19
C GLY A 61 -5.09 5.95 -9.13
N HIS A 62 -5.44 6.25 -7.89
CA HIS A 62 -5.05 5.50 -6.71
C HIS A 62 -6.16 4.51 -6.37
N GLU A 63 -5.82 3.24 -6.26
CA GLU A 63 -6.77 2.15 -6.05
C GLU A 63 -6.76 1.73 -4.57
N HIS A 64 -7.95 1.60 -4.00
CA HIS A 64 -8.22 1.00 -2.69
C HIS A 64 -8.98 -0.30 -2.92
N HIS A 65 -8.36 -1.41 -2.54
CA HIS A 65 -8.87 -2.76 -2.71
C HIS A 65 -9.32 -3.29 -1.35
N THR A 66 -10.55 -3.78 -1.30
CA THR A 66 -11.11 -4.51 -0.16
C THR A 66 -11.78 -5.78 -0.67
N HIS A 67 -12.32 -6.59 0.24
CA HIS A 67 -13.13 -7.76 -0.14
C HIS A 67 -14.37 -7.41 -0.98
N ASP A 68 -14.90 -6.19 -0.85
CA ASP A 68 -16.08 -5.71 -1.60
C ASP A 68 -15.76 -5.28 -3.03
N GLY A 69 -14.48 -5.03 -3.34
CA GLY A 69 -14.04 -4.65 -4.67
C GLY A 69 -12.92 -3.62 -4.67
N VAL A 70 -12.88 -2.84 -5.74
CA VAL A 70 -11.85 -1.81 -5.97
C VAL A 70 -12.51 -0.46 -6.12
N GLU A 71 -12.03 0.52 -5.36
CA GLU A 71 -12.47 1.90 -5.41
C GLU A 71 -11.31 2.82 -5.78
N ILE A 72 -11.62 3.91 -6.49
CA ILE A 72 -10.64 4.95 -6.76
C ILE A 72 -10.72 6.00 -5.67
N ILE A 73 -9.58 6.31 -5.06
CA ILE A 73 -9.47 7.31 -4.00
C ILE A 73 -8.68 8.52 -4.47
N GLU A 74 -8.93 9.67 -3.84
CA GLU A 74 -8.02 10.81 -3.94
C GLU A 74 -6.75 10.52 -3.12
N PHE A 75 -5.58 10.87 -3.65
CA PHE A 75 -4.33 10.66 -2.94
C PHE A 75 -4.10 11.77 -1.90
N PRO A 76 -4.16 11.44 -0.59
CA PRO A 76 -4.00 12.44 0.46
C PRO A 76 -2.53 12.78 0.74
N GLY A 77 -1.60 12.19 -0.03
CA GLY A 77 -0.17 12.17 0.24
C GLY A 77 0.27 10.87 0.92
N MET A 78 1.54 10.51 0.72
CA MET A 78 2.05 9.19 1.10
C MET A 78 1.99 8.92 2.60
N LEU A 79 2.33 9.90 3.44
CA LEU A 79 2.32 9.74 4.89
C LEU A 79 0.89 9.51 5.42
N THR A 80 -0.07 10.33 4.98
CA THR A 80 -1.48 10.21 5.37
C THR A 80 -2.07 8.87 4.94
N LEU A 81 -1.76 8.44 3.72
CA LEU A 81 -2.22 7.15 3.19
C LEU A 81 -1.59 5.98 3.96
N TYR A 82 -0.29 6.07 4.28
CA TYR A 82 0.40 5.04 5.06
C TYR A 82 -0.19 4.92 6.46
N ASP A 83 -0.42 6.04 7.16
CA ASP A 83 -1.04 6.02 8.49
C ASP A 83 -2.48 5.49 8.46
N GLN A 84 -3.22 5.75 7.38
CA GLN A 84 -4.53 5.16 7.17
C GLN A 84 -4.43 3.64 7.03
N PHE A 85 -3.54 3.16 6.15
CA PHE A 85 -3.30 1.73 5.96
C PHE A 85 -2.89 1.03 7.26
N LYS A 86 -2.03 1.64 8.09
CA LYS A 86 -1.65 1.10 9.41
C LYS A 86 -2.88 0.88 10.30
N ARG A 87 -3.69 1.92 10.47
CA ARG A 87 -4.87 1.88 11.35
C ARG A 87 -5.86 0.80 10.89
N GLU A 88 -6.12 0.71 9.60
CA GLU A 88 -7.03 -0.30 9.06
C GLU A 88 -6.44 -1.70 9.18
N THR A 89 -5.15 -1.86 8.91
CA THR A 89 -4.46 -3.15 9.03
C THR A 89 -4.52 -3.70 10.45
N GLU A 90 -4.23 -2.87 11.45
CA GLU A 90 -4.30 -3.26 12.87
C GLU A 90 -5.74 -3.52 13.32
N ALA A 91 -6.71 -2.74 12.84
CA ALA A 91 -8.12 -2.96 13.15
C ALA A 91 -8.66 -4.28 12.57
N ILE A 92 -8.19 -4.67 11.37
CA ILE A 92 -8.63 -5.89 10.67
C ILE A 92 -7.94 -7.13 11.24
N SER A 93 -6.61 -7.12 11.29
CA SER A 93 -5.82 -8.29 11.70
C SER A 93 -5.80 -8.49 13.22
N SER A 94 -6.06 -7.43 14.00
CA SER A 94 -5.78 -7.41 15.45
C SER A 94 -4.33 -7.74 15.80
N VAL A 95 -3.42 -7.65 14.82
CA VAL A 95 -1.98 -7.85 14.94
C VAL A 95 -1.29 -6.50 15.10
N SER A 96 -0.35 -6.40 16.03
CA SER A 96 0.51 -5.22 16.20
C SER A 96 1.80 -5.40 15.41
N TRP A 97 1.82 -4.88 14.19
CA TRP A 97 2.97 -5.00 13.29
C TRP A 97 4.11 -4.08 13.73
N ASN A 98 5.35 -4.50 13.47
CA ASN A 98 6.54 -3.68 13.73
C ASN A 98 6.77 -2.66 12.60
N TRP A 99 5.88 -1.67 12.49
CA TRP A 99 5.94 -0.63 11.48
C TRP A 99 7.27 0.15 11.56
N PRO A 100 8.06 0.22 10.48
CA PRO A 100 9.26 1.05 10.47
C PRO A 100 8.90 2.54 10.61
N GLU A 101 9.68 3.24 11.43
CA GLU A 101 9.64 4.70 11.65
C GLU A 101 10.32 5.47 10.50
#